data_AF-A0A0G4GFZ6-F1
#
_entry.id   AF-A0A0G4GFZ6-F1
#
_cell.length_a   1.000
_cell.length_b   1.000
_cell.length_c   1.000
_cell.angle_alpha   90.00
_cell.angle_beta   90.00
_cell.angle_gamma   90.00
#
_symmetry.space_group_name_H-M   'P 1'
#
loop_
_entity.id
_entity.type
_entity.pdbx_description
1 polymer ?
#
loop_
_entity_poly.entity_id
_entity_poly.type
_entity_poly.pdbx_seq_one_letter_code
_entity_poly.pdbx_strand_id
1 'polypeptide(L)'
;MQKAKKIFAEFPDLQIVEGTRLLGGHVGTDVHREKWVWEKVKEWARSVERVATAAEFAPHEAYAACSKALQHEWKFMAWVVPGAGGQMGQLEGTIRDRLIPALMKGRRNGGPPTQHDVWLRDVAALPVRLLGLGIPKPTETADRDYKTSAAASEAITEAIL
;
A
#
# COMPACT_ATOMS: atom_id res chain seq x y z
N MET A 1 17.88 21.47 -9.72
CA MET A 1 18.25 22.35 -8.58
C MET A 1 18.76 23.73 -8.97
N GLN A 2 19.91 23.87 -9.64
CA GLN A 2 20.50 25.19 -9.95
C GLN A 2 19.60 26.09 -10.81
N LYS A 3 18.90 25.54 -11.82
CA LYS A 3 17.97 26.29 -12.67
C LYS A 3 16.77 26.85 -11.88
N ALA A 4 16.19 26.06 -10.98
CA ALA A 4 15.09 26.49 -10.12
C ALA A 4 15.54 27.62 -9.16
N LYS A 5 16.73 27.49 -8.56
CA LYS A 5 17.32 28.56 -7.71
C LYS A 5 17.50 29.89 -8.44
N LYS A 6 17.78 29.86 -9.76
CA LYS A 6 17.85 31.08 -10.57
C LYS A 6 16.48 31.67 -10.88
N ILE A 7 15.49 30.84 -11.21
CA ILE A 7 14.12 31.30 -11.54
C ILE A 7 13.45 31.94 -10.32
N PHE A 8 13.61 31.33 -9.14
CA PHE A 8 12.99 31.80 -7.90
C PHE A 8 13.92 32.65 -7.04
N ALA A 9 14.92 33.30 -7.65
CA ALA A 9 15.92 34.08 -6.92
C ALA A 9 15.32 35.27 -6.14
N GLU A 10 14.18 35.79 -6.58
CA GLU A 10 13.45 36.90 -5.95
C GLU A 10 12.68 36.48 -4.68
N PHE A 11 12.55 35.17 -4.42
CA PHE A 11 11.82 34.62 -3.28
C PHE A 11 12.79 33.90 -2.34
N PRO A 12 13.52 34.63 -1.47
CA PRO A 12 14.55 34.05 -0.61
C PRO A 12 14.00 33.05 0.41
N ASP A 13 12.72 33.17 0.77
CA ASP A 13 12.05 32.27 1.71
C ASP A 13 11.57 30.96 1.07
N LEU A 14 11.68 30.81 -0.26
CA LEU A 14 11.19 29.62 -0.96
C LEU A 14 12.16 28.44 -0.78
N GLN A 15 11.72 27.41 -0.09
CA GLN A 15 12.49 26.16 0.02
C GLN A 15 12.40 25.34 -1.26
N ILE A 16 13.48 25.29 -2.03
CA ILE A 16 13.58 24.44 -3.22
C ILE A 16 14.04 23.05 -2.79
N VAL A 17 13.24 22.04 -3.08
CA VAL A 17 13.49 20.62 -2.77
C VAL A 17 13.43 19.75 -4.02
N GLU A 18 14.06 18.58 -3.99
CA GLU A 18 14.05 17.61 -5.10
C GLU A 18 12.85 16.67 -5.07
N GLY A 19 12.12 16.65 -3.96
CA GLY A 19 10.87 15.94 -3.83
C GLY A 19 10.11 16.36 -2.58
N THR A 20 8.79 16.32 -2.67
CA THR A 20 7.89 16.62 -1.56
C THR A 20 6.61 15.80 -1.68
N ARG A 21 5.93 15.60 -0.54
CA ARG A 21 4.58 15.06 -0.54
C ARG A 21 3.60 16.12 -1.02
N LEU A 22 2.66 15.70 -1.87
CA LEU A 22 1.57 16.55 -2.33
C LEU A 22 0.29 15.73 -2.45
N LEU A 23 -0.78 16.18 -1.78
CA LEU A 23 -2.12 15.58 -1.83
C LEU A 23 -2.14 14.06 -1.62
N GLY A 24 -1.25 13.56 -0.75
CA GLY A 24 -1.16 12.14 -0.44
C GLY A 24 -0.31 11.31 -1.42
N GLY A 25 0.14 11.90 -2.53
CA GLY A 25 1.17 11.36 -3.42
C GLY A 25 2.54 12.01 -3.18
N HIS A 26 3.42 11.88 -4.18
CA HIS A 26 4.78 12.42 -4.13
C HIS A 26 5.17 13.05 -5.46
N VAL A 27 5.67 14.28 -5.41
CA VAL A 27 6.17 15.04 -6.56
C VAL A 27 7.68 15.18 -6.41
N GLY A 28 8.42 15.00 -7.51
CA GLY A 28 9.88 15.13 -7.53
C GLY A 28 10.57 13.87 -8.04
N THR A 29 11.80 13.65 -7.58
CA THR A 29 12.64 12.53 -8.05
C THR A 29 12.12 11.16 -7.61
N ASP A 30 12.32 10.16 -8.48
CA ASP A 30 11.93 8.77 -8.20
C ASP A 30 12.55 8.22 -6.92
N VAL A 31 13.81 8.59 -6.63
CA VAL A 31 14.53 8.17 -5.41
C VAL A 31 13.80 8.60 -4.13
N HIS A 32 13.30 9.85 -4.08
CA HIS A 32 12.57 10.33 -2.91
C HIS A 32 11.20 9.67 -2.79
N ARG A 33 10.50 9.45 -3.91
CA ARG A 33 9.23 8.72 -3.97
C ARG A 33 9.41 7.30 -3.44
N GLU A 34 10.40 6.56 -3.96
CA GLU A 34 10.67 5.18 -3.59
C GLU A 34 11.04 5.06 -2.12
N LYS A 35 11.90 5.95 -1.60
CA LYS A 35 12.23 5.97 -0.17
C LYS A 35 10.97 6.17 0.68
N TRP A 36 10.12 7.12 0.30
CA TRP A 36 8.88 7.39 1.02
C TRP A 36 7.91 6.20 0.99
N VAL A 37 7.68 5.59 -0.17
CA VAL A 37 6.83 4.40 -0.32
C VAL A 37 7.36 3.26 0.55
N TRP A 38 8.68 3.03 0.55
CA TRP A 38 9.31 2.01 1.38
C TRP A 38 9.05 2.26 2.87
N GLU A 39 9.18 3.49 3.35
CA GLU A 39 8.88 3.85 4.75
C GLU A 39 7.42 3.57 5.12
N LYS A 40 6.49 3.88 4.20
CA LYS A 40 5.06 3.61 4.37
C LYS A 40 4.73 2.13 4.39
N VAL A 41 5.30 1.34 3.47
CA VAL A 41 5.15 -0.12 3.45
C VAL A 41 5.66 -0.72 4.76
N LYS A 42 6.80 -0.25 5.27
CA LYS A 42 7.36 -0.71 6.56
C LYS A 42 6.48 -0.34 7.76
N GLU A 43 5.82 0.82 7.72
CA GLU A 43 4.84 1.23 8.72
C GLU A 43 3.61 0.32 8.70
N TRP A 44 3.01 0.11 7.52
CA TRP A 44 1.85 -0.76 7.38
C TRP A 44 2.14 -2.22 7.72
N ALA A 45 3.29 -2.76 7.33
CA ALA A 45 3.70 -4.10 7.71
C ALA A 45 3.74 -4.25 9.25
N ARG A 46 4.28 -3.26 9.97
CA ARG A 46 4.25 -3.25 11.45
C ARG A 46 2.84 -3.15 12.01
N SER A 47 1.97 -2.35 11.40
CA SER A 47 0.56 -2.26 11.81
C SER A 47 -0.18 -3.57 11.59
N VAL A 48 0.02 -4.22 10.45
CA VAL A 48 -0.54 -5.54 10.14
C VAL A 48 -0.04 -6.60 11.11
N GLU A 49 1.25 -6.59 11.47
CA GLU A 49 1.81 -7.49 12.49
C GLU A 49 1.07 -7.33 13.83
N ARG A 50 0.85 -6.09 14.28
CA ARG A 50 0.10 -5.82 15.52
C ARG A 50 -1.35 -6.30 15.45
N VAL A 51 -2.01 -6.10 14.30
CA VAL A 51 -3.37 -6.62 14.07
C VAL A 51 -3.38 -8.14 14.05
N ALA A 52 -2.35 -8.79 13.49
CA ALA A 52 -2.19 -10.24 13.52
C ALA A 52 -2.01 -10.79 14.94
N THR A 53 -1.30 -10.06 15.82
CA THR A 53 -1.23 -10.43 17.25
C THR A 53 -2.59 -10.31 17.92
N ALA A 54 -3.35 -9.25 17.65
CA ALA A 54 -4.70 -9.10 18.20
C ALA A 54 -5.67 -10.17 17.68
N ALA A 55 -5.49 -10.62 16.43
CA ALA A 55 -6.33 -11.64 15.80
C ALA A 55 -6.31 -13.00 16.53
N GLU A 56 -5.26 -13.29 17.31
CA GLU A 56 -5.21 -14.50 18.15
C GLU A 56 -6.36 -14.55 19.17
N PHE A 57 -6.79 -13.38 19.65
CA PHE A 57 -7.82 -13.25 20.69
C PHE A 57 -9.14 -12.68 20.15
N ALA A 58 -9.07 -11.80 19.16
CA ALA A 58 -10.18 -11.03 18.60
C ALA A 58 -10.14 -11.04 17.06
N PRO A 59 -10.37 -12.20 16.41
CA PRO A 59 -10.19 -12.34 14.96
C PRO A 59 -11.18 -11.51 14.14
N HIS A 60 -12.40 -11.30 14.61
CA HIS A 60 -13.41 -10.51 13.90
C HIS A 60 -13.08 -9.02 13.89
N GLU A 61 -12.63 -8.50 15.03
CA GLU A 61 -12.19 -7.12 15.21
C GLU A 61 -10.91 -6.85 14.42
N ALA A 62 -9.95 -7.79 14.46
CA ALA A 62 -8.74 -7.71 13.67
C ALA A 62 -9.04 -7.73 12.16
N TYR A 63 -9.97 -8.57 11.72
CA TYR A 63 -10.45 -8.58 10.33
C TYR A 63 -11.08 -7.25 9.94
N ALA A 64 -11.94 -6.67 10.78
CA ALA A 64 -12.54 -5.36 10.54
C ALA A 64 -11.47 -4.26 10.48
N ALA A 65 -10.51 -4.24 11.42
CA ALA A 65 -9.41 -3.27 11.43
C ALA A 65 -8.56 -3.33 10.16
N CYS A 66 -8.27 -4.53 9.66
CA CYS A 66 -7.53 -4.68 8.40
C CYS A 66 -8.38 -4.25 7.20
N SER A 67 -9.57 -4.83 7.02
CA SER A 67 -10.38 -4.67 5.81
C SER A 67 -11.08 -3.32 5.70
N LYS A 68 -11.35 -2.64 6.83
CA LYS A 68 -12.09 -1.36 6.86
C LYS A 68 -11.22 -0.14 7.15
N ALA A 69 -9.98 -0.33 7.60
CA ALA A 69 -9.06 0.79 7.85
C ALA A 69 -7.74 0.61 7.11
N LEU A 70 -6.88 -0.30 7.56
CA LEU A 70 -5.50 -0.41 7.05
C LEU A 70 -5.46 -0.60 5.52
N GLN A 71 -6.34 -1.43 4.98
CA GLN A 71 -6.43 -1.67 3.53
C GLN A 71 -6.66 -0.42 2.70
N HIS A 72 -7.41 0.55 3.23
CA HIS A 72 -7.70 1.78 2.52
C HIS A 72 -6.49 2.72 2.47
N GLU A 73 -5.58 2.65 3.45
CA GLU A 73 -4.38 3.49 3.47
C GLU A 73 -3.43 3.19 2.32
N TRP A 74 -3.04 1.92 2.15
CA TRP A 74 -2.14 1.54 1.04
C TRP A 74 -2.85 1.54 -0.30
N LYS A 75 -4.16 1.29 -0.35
CA LYS A 75 -4.95 1.43 -1.58
C LYS A 75 -4.96 2.87 -2.08
N PHE A 76 -5.15 3.83 -1.17
CA PHE A 76 -5.08 5.24 -1.52
C PHE A 76 -3.70 5.61 -2.07
N MET A 77 -2.60 5.17 -1.44
CA MET A 77 -1.26 5.38 -1.99
C MET A 77 -1.09 4.73 -3.37
N ALA A 78 -1.59 3.52 -3.56
CA ALA A 78 -1.54 2.86 -4.87
C ALA A 78 -2.31 3.62 -5.98
N TRP A 79 -3.31 4.42 -5.64
CA TRP A 79 -4.05 5.24 -6.63
C TRP A 79 -3.25 6.45 -7.12
N VAL A 80 -2.37 6.98 -6.27
CA VAL A 80 -1.70 8.26 -6.52
C VAL A 80 -0.20 8.12 -6.77
N VAL A 81 0.34 6.90 -6.65
CA VAL A 81 1.77 6.62 -6.81
C VAL A 81 1.99 5.55 -7.87
N PRO A 82 2.58 5.88 -9.03
CA PRO A 82 2.90 4.89 -10.06
C PRO A 82 3.99 3.92 -9.56
N GLY A 83 3.84 2.64 -9.90
CA GLY A 83 4.85 1.61 -9.62
C GLY A 83 4.97 1.21 -8.15
N ALA A 84 4.04 1.64 -7.29
CA ALA A 84 4.09 1.33 -5.86
C ALA A 84 4.08 -0.18 -5.55
N GLY A 85 3.51 -1.00 -6.44
CA GLY A 85 3.42 -2.46 -6.26
C GLY A 85 4.77 -3.14 -6.08
N GLY A 86 5.82 -2.65 -6.74
CA GLY A 86 7.17 -3.22 -6.64
C GLY A 86 7.77 -3.19 -5.23
N GLN A 87 7.29 -2.27 -4.38
CA GLN A 87 7.79 -2.11 -3.00
C GLN A 87 6.87 -2.75 -1.96
N MET A 88 5.68 -3.24 -2.34
CA MET A 88 4.69 -3.78 -1.41
C MET A 88 4.97 -5.21 -0.94
N GLY A 89 6.07 -5.83 -1.38
CA GLY A 89 6.41 -7.22 -1.05
C GLY A 89 6.49 -7.50 0.45
N GLN A 90 7.03 -6.57 1.24
CA GLN A 90 7.09 -6.73 2.71
C GLN A 90 5.69 -6.78 3.33
N LEU A 91 4.81 -5.86 2.95
CA LEU A 91 3.43 -5.81 3.44
C LEU A 91 2.66 -7.06 3.04
N GLU A 92 2.76 -7.47 1.78
CA GLU A 92 2.12 -8.71 1.29
C GLU A 92 2.63 -9.95 2.03
N GLY A 93 3.94 -10.04 2.28
CA GLY A 93 4.54 -11.09 3.09
C GLY A 93 3.96 -11.12 4.51
N THR A 94 3.84 -9.97 5.18
CA THR A 94 3.23 -9.91 6.53
C THR A 94 1.75 -10.32 6.52
N ILE A 95 0.99 -9.91 5.51
CA ILE A 95 -0.41 -10.34 5.36
C ILE A 95 -0.48 -11.86 5.23
N ARG A 96 0.30 -12.44 4.31
CA ARG A 96 0.34 -13.88 4.03
C ARG A 96 0.82 -14.71 5.23
N ASP A 97 1.92 -14.31 5.86
CA ASP A 97 2.63 -15.15 6.82
C ASP A 97 2.16 -14.94 8.27
N ARG A 98 1.48 -13.82 8.56
CA ARG A 98 1.07 -13.45 9.93
C ARG A 98 -0.42 -13.24 10.05
N LEU A 99 -0.99 -12.34 9.26
CA LEU A 99 -2.39 -11.93 9.43
C LEU A 99 -3.37 -13.05 9.06
N ILE A 100 -3.26 -13.60 7.84
CA ILE A 100 -4.19 -14.62 7.36
C ILE A 100 -4.18 -15.87 8.26
N PRO A 101 -3.01 -16.43 8.65
CA PRO A 101 -2.97 -17.54 9.60
C PRO A 101 -3.63 -17.19 10.94
N ALA A 102 -3.37 -16.00 11.49
CA ALA A 102 -3.94 -15.59 12.77
C ALA A 102 -5.48 -15.48 12.71
N LEU A 103 -6.03 -14.90 11.64
CA LEU A 103 -7.48 -14.82 11.42
C LEU A 103 -8.15 -16.20 11.31
N MET A 104 -7.46 -17.16 10.68
CA MET A 104 -7.98 -18.51 10.43
C MET A 104 -7.68 -19.48 11.58
N LYS A 105 -7.04 -19.02 12.66
CA LYS A 105 -6.48 -19.89 13.72
C LYS A 105 -5.56 -20.98 13.17
N GLY A 106 -4.94 -20.73 12.02
CA GLY A 106 -3.95 -21.60 11.39
C GLY A 106 -2.60 -21.53 12.10
N ARG A 107 -1.77 -22.57 11.98
CA ARG A 107 -0.42 -22.53 12.55
C ARG A 107 0.43 -21.49 11.82
N ARG A 108 1.15 -20.67 12.60
CA ARG A 108 2.25 -19.85 12.08
C ARG A 108 3.34 -20.78 11.59
N ASN A 109 3.64 -20.73 10.30
CA ASN A 109 4.79 -21.42 9.75
C ASN A 109 6.00 -20.48 9.83
N GLY A 110 7.01 -20.86 10.62
CA GLY A 110 8.31 -20.16 10.66
C GLY A 110 9.24 -20.55 9.50
N GLY A 111 8.77 -21.41 8.59
CA GLY A 111 9.48 -21.85 7.39
C GLY A 111 8.85 -21.28 6.11
N PRO A 112 9.32 -21.70 4.92
CA PRO A 112 8.78 -21.26 3.64
C PRO A 112 7.27 -21.58 3.52
N PRO A 113 6.49 -20.76 2.78
CA PRO A 113 5.06 -21.00 2.57
C PRO A 113 4.82 -22.38 1.96
N THR A 114 3.90 -23.15 2.56
CA THR A 114 3.42 -24.41 2.00
C THR A 114 2.46 -24.16 0.84
N GLN A 115 2.14 -25.19 0.05
CA GLN A 115 1.12 -25.09 -0.99
C GLN A 115 -0.25 -24.67 -0.43
N HIS A 116 -0.57 -25.12 0.79
CA HIS A 116 -1.79 -24.72 1.48
C HIS A 116 -1.78 -23.22 1.82
N ASP A 117 -0.64 -22.67 2.25
CA ASP A 117 -0.52 -21.25 2.58
C ASP A 117 -0.71 -20.35 1.36
N VAL A 118 -0.18 -20.78 0.21
CA VAL A 118 -0.37 -20.10 -1.09
C VAL A 118 -1.84 -20.12 -1.48
N TRP A 119 -2.48 -21.30 -1.44
CA TRP A 119 -3.90 -21.45 -1.75
C TRP A 119 -4.78 -20.61 -0.82
N LEU A 120 -4.53 -20.65 0.49
CA LEU A 120 -5.28 -19.88 1.48
C LEU A 120 -5.14 -18.37 1.23
N ARG A 121 -3.95 -17.91 0.84
CA ARG A 121 -3.71 -16.51 0.50
C ARG A 121 -4.49 -16.07 -0.74
N ASP A 122 -4.57 -16.93 -1.76
CA ASP A 122 -5.33 -16.69 -2.99
C ASP A 122 -6.83 -16.59 -2.69
N VAL A 123 -7.36 -17.53 -1.90
CA VAL A 123 -8.77 -17.50 -1.45
C VAL A 123 -9.06 -16.26 -0.62
N ALA A 124 -8.18 -15.89 0.32
CA ALA A 124 -8.33 -14.69 1.13
C ALA A 124 -8.35 -13.39 0.30
N ALA A 125 -7.70 -13.37 -0.86
CA ALA A 125 -7.72 -12.24 -1.78
C ALA A 125 -9.06 -12.04 -2.49
N LEU A 126 -9.86 -13.10 -2.63
CA LEU A 126 -11.15 -13.03 -3.29
C LEU A 126 -12.13 -12.15 -2.51
N PRO A 127 -13.06 -11.45 -3.19
CA PRO A 127 -14.16 -10.76 -2.53
C PRO A 127 -15.02 -11.70 -1.67
N VAL A 128 -15.68 -11.16 -0.65
CA VAL A 128 -16.58 -11.92 0.24
C VAL A 128 -17.68 -12.65 -0.51
N ARG A 129 -18.22 -12.06 -1.59
CA ARG A 129 -19.22 -12.71 -2.47
C ARG A 129 -18.71 -13.97 -3.18
N LEU A 130 -17.40 -14.16 -3.25
CA LEU A 130 -16.73 -15.34 -3.80
C LEU A 130 -16.08 -16.19 -2.70
N LEU A 131 -16.63 -16.14 -1.47
CA LEU A 131 -16.16 -16.89 -0.30
C LEU A 131 -14.74 -16.53 0.18
N GLY A 132 -14.20 -15.39 -0.24
CA GLY A 132 -12.92 -14.87 0.25
C GLY A 132 -13.05 -13.89 1.41
N LEU A 133 -11.93 -13.28 1.81
CA LEU A 133 -11.88 -12.27 2.88
C LEU A 133 -11.91 -10.84 2.34
N GLY A 134 -11.74 -10.64 1.04
CA GLY A 134 -11.64 -9.31 0.43
C GLY A 134 -10.37 -8.57 0.80
N ILE A 135 -9.29 -9.28 1.15
CA ILE A 135 -7.97 -8.73 1.47
C ILE A 135 -7.05 -8.92 0.24
N PRO A 136 -7.06 -7.98 -0.72
CA PRO A 136 -6.35 -8.12 -1.99
C PRO A 136 -4.83 -8.18 -1.77
N LYS A 137 -4.11 -8.66 -2.78
CA LYS A 137 -2.65 -8.67 -2.81
C LYS A 137 -2.13 -7.31 -3.27
N PRO A 138 -1.54 -6.47 -2.40
CA PRO A 138 -1.17 -5.12 -2.77
C PRO A 138 -0.15 -5.08 -3.92
N THR A 139 0.74 -6.07 -3.98
CA THR A 139 1.71 -6.27 -5.08
C THR A 139 1.07 -6.51 -6.44
N GLU A 140 -0.13 -7.10 -6.49
CA GLU A 140 -0.84 -7.40 -7.73
C GLU A 140 -1.87 -6.31 -8.10
N THR A 141 -2.44 -5.63 -7.10
CA THR A 141 -3.50 -4.63 -7.35
C THR A 141 -2.98 -3.24 -7.60
N ALA A 142 -1.80 -2.87 -7.09
CA ALA A 142 -1.34 -1.48 -7.09
C ALA A 142 -1.28 -0.84 -8.48
N ASP A 143 -0.73 -1.54 -9.48
CA ASP A 143 -0.59 -1.01 -10.84
C ASP A 143 -1.94 -0.81 -11.52
N ARG A 144 -2.88 -1.75 -11.33
CA ARG A 144 -4.25 -1.61 -11.83
C ARG A 144 -4.96 -0.45 -11.17
N ASP A 145 -4.78 -0.31 -9.86
CA ASP A 145 -5.40 0.71 -9.03
C ASP A 145 -4.89 2.12 -9.45
N TYR A 146 -3.59 2.29 -9.73
CA TYR A 146 -3.04 3.50 -10.34
C TYR A 146 -3.63 3.80 -11.73
N LYS A 147 -3.61 2.80 -12.63
CA LYS A 147 -4.14 2.97 -14.01
C LYS A 147 -5.61 3.38 -14.01
N THR A 148 -6.40 2.80 -13.10
CA THR A 148 -7.82 3.13 -12.95
C THR A 148 -8.00 4.57 -12.48
N SER A 149 -7.20 5.00 -11.49
CA SER A 149 -7.21 6.38 -10.98
C SER A 149 -6.82 7.40 -12.06
N ALA A 150 -5.76 7.10 -12.82
CA ALA A 150 -5.30 7.94 -13.93
C ALA A 150 -6.36 8.09 -15.03
N ALA A 151 -6.96 6.98 -15.47
CA ALA A 151 -8.02 7.00 -16.47
C ALA A 151 -9.28 7.74 -15.98
N ALA A 152 -9.67 7.55 -14.71
CA ALA A 152 -10.83 8.24 -14.14
C ALA A 152 -10.64 9.76 -14.02
N SER A 153 -9.39 10.22 -13.91
CA SER A 153 -9.05 11.64 -13.74
C SER A 153 -8.64 12.33 -15.04
N GLU A 154 -8.59 11.59 -16.16
CA GLU A 154 -8.10 12.06 -17.46
C GLU A 154 -8.90 13.27 -17.95
N ALA A 155 -10.23 13.14 -18.07
CA ALA A 155 -11.10 14.21 -18.55
C ALA A 155 -11.04 15.50 -17.70
N ILE A 156 -10.89 15.37 -16.38
CA ILE A 156 -10.75 16.53 -15.49
C ILE A 156 -9.38 17.18 -15.67
N THR A 157 -8.33 16.37 -15.86
CA THR A 157 -6.98 16.87 -16.11
C THR A 157 -6.92 17.62 -17.44
N GLU A 158 -7.54 17.08 -18.50
CA GLU A 158 -7.64 17.73 -19.81
C GLU A 158 -8.41 19.06 -19.76
N ALA A 159 -9.42 19.19 -18.89
CA ALA A 159 -10.19 20.42 -18.77
C ALA A 159 -9.45 21.56 -18.04
N ILE A 160 -8.37 21.24 -17.31
CA ILE A 160 -7.58 22.21 -16.51
C ILE A 160 -6.32 22.68 -17.28
N LEU A 161 -5.87 21.91 -18.27
CA LEU A 161 -4.70 22.20 -19.11
C LEU A 161 -5.07 23.05 -20.33
#